data_AF-A0A5N8YHF2-F1
#
_entry.id   AF-A0A5N8YHF2-F1
#
_cell.length_a   1.000
_cell.length_b   1.000
_cell.length_c   1.000
_cell.angle_alpha   90.00
_cell.angle_beta   90.00
_cell.angle_gamma   90.00
#
_symmetry.space_group_name_H-M   'P 1'
#
loop_
_entity.id
_entity.type
_entity.pdbx_description
1 polymer ?
#
loop_
_entity_poly.entity_id
_entity_poly.type
_entity_poly.pdbx_seq_one_letter_code
_entity_poly.pdbx_strand_id
1 'polypeptide(L)'
;MTIGQTAATLGVSEKTIRRRIKKGLLNAKLVGEPPHYEIEASEIGFNEELSSQSDDFVQPVSDPEGLSSQSDEFVQPVSDPSGDTTQNKDYRDLLDMLKEQLSEKDGQIKELHILLQAAQEQAGRILTAGGERRRRWWWPFG
;
A
#
# COMPACT_ATOMS: atom_id res chain seq x y z
N MET A 1 -7.17 -6.46 25.28
CA MET A 1 -7.76 -7.32 24.23
C MET A 1 -6.78 -8.43 23.88
N THR A 2 -7.26 -9.65 23.61
CA THR A 2 -6.38 -10.75 23.17
C THR A 2 -5.99 -10.60 21.70
N ILE A 3 -4.93 -11.28 21.26
CA ILE A 3 -4.46 -11.24 19.85
C ILE A 3 -5.60 -11.55 18.87
N GLY A 4 -6.40 -12.58 19.14
CA GLY A 4 -7.49 -13.00 18.27
C GLY A 4 -8.60 -11.94 18.18
N GLN A 5 -8.93 -11.29 19.29
CA GLN A 5 -9.90 -10.19 19.30
C GLN A 5 -9.38 -9.00 18.49
N THR A 6 -8.13 -8.60 18.70
CA THR A 6 -7.51 -7.49 17.96
C THR A 6 -7.39 -7.79 16.46
N ALA A 7 -7.08 -9.04 16.09
CA ALA A 7 -7.05 -9.49 14.71
C ALA A 7 -8.42 -9.34 14.03
N ALA A 8 -9.49 -9.75 14.71
CA ALA A 8 -10.86 -9.60 14.22
C ALA A 8 -11.27 -8.13 14.10
N THR A 9 -10.95 -7.30 15.10
CA THR A 9 -11.25 -5.85 15.07
C THR A 9 -10.53 -5.11 13.95
N LEU A 10 -9.27 -5.47 13.67
CA LEU A 10 -8.45 -4.85 12.63
C LEU A 10 -8.62 -5.48 11.24
N GLY A 11 -9.38 -6.56 11.11
CA GLY A 11 -9.52 -7.29 9.85
C GLY A 11 -8.21 -7.91 9.34
N VAL A 12 -7.27 -8.26 10.22
CA VAL A 12 -5.97 -8.83 9.85
C VAL A 12 -5.73 -10.18 10.52
N SER A 13 -4.79 -10.97 9.98
CA SER A 13 -4.42 -12.25 10.60
C SER A 13 -3.72 -12.07 11.97
N GLU A 14 -3.89 -13.02 12.88
CA GLU A 14 -3.14 -13.03 14.16
C GLU A 14 -1.62 -12.99 13.96
N LYS A 15 -1.13 -13.63 12.89
CA LYS A 15 0.30 -13.61 12.51
C LYS A 15 0.78 -12.19 12.24
N THR A 16 -0.05 -11.37 11.60
CA THR A 16 0.22 -9.95 11.34
C THR A 16 0.30 -9.18 12.65
N ILE A 17 -0.62 -9.42 13.59
CA ILE A 17 -0.59 -8.80 14.93
C ILE A 17 0.70 -9.15 15.66
N ARG A 18 1.07 -10.44 15.73
CA ARG A 18 2.33 -10.88 16.35
C ARG A 18 3.56 -10.23 15.71
N ARG A 19 3.56 -10.08 14.38
CA ARG A 19 4.64 -9.39 13.64
C ARG A 19 4.72 -7.90 14.01
N ARG A 20 3.58 -7.23 14.15
CA ARG A 20 3.51 -5.81 14.54
C ARG A 20 3.99 -5.60 15.98
N ILE A 21 3.62 -6.49 16.91
CA ILE A 21 4.16 -6.51 18.27
C ILE A 21 5.68 -6.68 18.26
N LYS A 22 6.20 -7.66 17.50
CA LYS A 22 7.65 -7.90 17.38
C LYS A 22 8.41 -6.69 16.79
N LYS A 23 7.75 -5.89 15.94
CA LYS A 23 8.30 -4.67 15.35
C LYS A 23 8.16 -3.43 16.24
N GLY A 24 7.48 -3.52 17.38
CA GLY A 24 7.18 -2.37 18.24
C GLY A 24 6.13 -1.41 17.66
N LEU A 25 5.31 -1.88 16.72
CA LEU A 25 4.22 -1.09 16.13
C LEU A 25 2.92 -1.20 16.93
N LEU A 26 2.82 -2.21 17.80
CA LEU A 26 1.73 -2.41 18.73
C LEU A 26 2.34 -2.76 20.07
N ASN A 27 2.02 -2.01 21.13
CA ASN A 27 2.42 -2.37 22.47
C ASN A 27 1.51 -3.49 22.97
N ALA A 28 2.13 -4.58 23.37
CA ALA A 28 1.46 -5.70 24.00
C ALA A 28 2.21 -6.10 25.26
N LYS A 29 1.47 -6.42 26.32
CA LYS A 29 2.02 -6.92 27.58
C LYS A 29 1.74 -8.41 27.67
N LEU A 30 2.72 -9.19 28.11
CA LEU A 30 2.53 -10.61 28.40
C LEU A 30 1.98 -10.72 29.82
N VAL A 31 0.75 -11.21 29.95
CA VAL A 31 0.00 -11.25 31.22
C VAL A 31 -0.61 -12.64 31.41
N GLY A 32 -0.80 -13.03 32.68
CA GLY A 32 -1.58 -14.19 33.09
C GLY A 32 -0.85 -15.53 33.20
N GLU A 33 -1.58 -16.52 33.73
CA GLU A 33 -1.24 -17.95 33.77
C GLU A 33 -2.45 -18.74 33.22
N PRO A 34 -2.40 -19.29 31.99
CA PRO A 34 -1.29 -19.33 31.05
C PRO A 34 -0.92 -17.96 30.44
N PRO A 35 0.36 -17.76 30.07
CA PRO A 35 0.83 -16.48 29.53
C PRO A 35 0.19 -16.19 28.17
N HIS A 36 -0.49 -15.05 28.08
CA HIS A 36 -1.08 -14.55 26.85
C HIS A 36 -0.76 -13.06 26.66
N TYR A 37 -0.79 -12.60 25.41
CA TYR A 37 -0.56 -11.20 25.09
C TYR A 37 -1.86 -10.41 25.20
N GLU A 38 -1.84 -9.35 25.97
CA GLU A 38 -2.88 -8.34 26.03
C GLU A 38 -2.44 -7.05 25.33
N ILE A 39 -3.32 -6.53 24.47
CA ILE A 39 -3.13 -5.31 23.69
C ILE A 39 -4.09 -4.24 24.22
N GLU A 40 -3.58 -3.03 24.45
CA GLU A 40 -4.37 -1.87 24.93
C GLU A 40 -5.20 -1.29 23.77
N ALA A 41 -6.49 -1.05 24.00
CA ALA A 41 -7.42 -0.60 22.96
C ALA A 41 -7.12 0.81 22.44
N SER A 42 -6.48 1.66 23.26
CA SER A 42 -6.09 3.02 22.91
C SER A 42 -5.06 3.09 21.78
N GLU A 43 -4.35 1.99 21.50
CA GLU A 43 -3.34 1.93 20.42
C GLU A 43 -3.91 1.44 19.09
N ILE A 44 -5.17 0.99 19.09
CA ILE A 44 -5.93 0.63 17.90
C ILE A 44 -6.55 1.91 17.29
N GLY A 45 -5.92 3.07 17.51
CA GLY A 45 -6.20 4.27 16.73
C GLY A 45 -5.89 3.93 15.27
N PHE A 46 -6.92 4.02 14.43
CA PHE A 46 -6.90 3.72 13.00
C PHE A 46 -5.72 4.43 12.32
N ASN A 47 -4.58 3.75 12.18
CA ASN A 47 -3.59 4.10 11.17
C ASN A 47 -4.13 3.62 9.82
N GLU A 48 -4.95 4.48 9.23
CA GLU A 48 -5.56 4.45 7.91
C GLU A 48 -4.50 4.56 6.78
N GLU A 49 -3.38 3.85 6.89
CA GLU A 49 -2.25 3.98 5.95
C GLU A 49 -1.99 2.73 5.10
N LEU A 50 -2.82 1.68 5.16
CA LEU A 50 -2.50 0.42 4.45
C LEU A 50 -3.67 -0.28 3.74
N SER A 51 -4.68 0.46 3.25
CA SER A 51 -5.74 -0.12 2.39
C SER A 51 -5.76 0.38 0.94
N SER A 52 -4.64 0.84 0.39
CA SER A 52 -4.54 1.20 -1.04
C SER A 52 -3.85 0.12 -1.87
N GLN A 53 -4.10 -1.15 -1.58
CA GLN A 53 -3.60 -2.25 -2.41
C GLN A 53 -4.57 -3.44 -2.47
N SER A 54 -5.58 -3.28 -3.31
CA SER A 54 -6.31 -4.37 -3.98
C SER A 54 -6.70 -3.81 -5.34
N ASP A 55 -5.92 -4.11 -6.37
CA ASP A 55 -6.08 -5.25 -7.27
C ASP A 55 -6.74 -4.79 -8.57
N ASP A 56 -5.92 -4.86 -9.62
CA ASP A 56 -6.23 -4.86 -11.03
C ASP A 56 -7.57 -5.58 -11.33
N PHE A 57 -8.62 -4.80 -11.58
CA PHE A 57 -9.71 -5.24 -12.45
C PHE A 57 -9.67 -4.42 -13.74
N VAL A 58 -8.99 -4.99 -14.72
CA VAL A 58 -9.02 -4.56 -16.11
C VAL A 58 -10.45 -4.72 -16.62
N GLN A 59 -11.19 -3.62 -16.75
CA GLN A 59 -12.37 -3.61 -17.60
C GLN A 59 -11.96 -3.30 -19.05
N PRO A 60 -12.37 -4.16 -20.01
CA PRO A 60 -12.09 -3.98 -21.41
C PRO A 60 -12.86 -2.78 -21.95
N VAL A 61 -12.12 -1.94 -22.66
CA VAL A 61 -12.57 -0.83 -23.49
C VAL A 61 -13.70 -1.31 -24.41
N SER A 62 -14.88 -0.71 -24.26
CA SER A 62 -15.91 -0.72 -25.30
C SER A 62 -16.23 0.74 -25.59
N ASP A 63 -15.78 1.16 -26.76
CA ASP A 63 -15.90 2.50 -27.32
C ASP A 63 -17.37 2.91 -27.57
N PRO A 64 -17.62 4.22 -27.78
CA PRO A 64 -18.85 4.91 -27.43
C PRO A 64 -19.74 5.18 -28.64
N GLU A 65 -21.04 4.91 -28.55
CA GLU A 65 -22.07 5.56 -29.38
C GLU A 65 -23.45 5.52 -28.69
N GLY A 66 -24.20 6.61 -28.76
CA GLY A 66 -25.64 6.58 -28.50
C GLY A 66 -26.22 7.77 -27.74
N LEU A 67 -26.49 8.85 -28.47
CA LEU A 67 -27.34 9.98 -28.11
C LEU A 67 -28.67 9.56 -27.44
N SER A 68 -29.14 10.34 -26.44
CA SER A 68 -30.55 10.75 -26.32
C SER A 68 -30.79 11.64 -25.09
N SER A 69 -30.93 12.93 -25.36
CA SER A 69 -32.02 13.81 -24.92
C SER A 69 -32.57 13.78 -23.49
N GLN A 70 -32.40 14.94 -22.83
CA GLN A 70 -33.51 15.77 -22.33
C GLN A 70 -34.17 15.36 -21.00
N SER A 71 -33.78 16.04 -19.91
CA SER A 71 -34.74 16.59 -18.95
C SER A 71 -34.16 17.83 -18.29
N ASP A 72 -34.90 18.91 -18.50
CA ASP A 72 -34.73 20.24 -17.94
C ASP A 72 -35.37 20.24 -16.54
N GLU A 73 -34.57 20.36 -15.47
CA GLU A 73 -35.08 20.78 -14.17
C GLU A 73 -34.05 21.69 -13.50
N PHE A 74 -34.18 22.96 -13.86
CA PHE A 74 -33.40 24.10 -13.41
C PHE A 74 -33.67 24.41 -11.94
N VAL A 75 -32.94 23.76 -11.02
CA VAL A 75 -32.78 24.25 -9.65
C VAL A 75 -31.50 25.08 -9.61
N GLN A 76 -31.64 26.40 -9.57
CA GLN A 76 -30.52 27.32 -9.40
C GLN A 76 -29.82 27.04 -8.04
N PRO A 77 -28.54 26.65 -8.01
CA PRO A 77 -27.78 26.74 -6.78
C PRO A 77 -27.49 28.23 -6.54
N VAL A 78 -28.11 28.75 -5.48
CA VAL A 78 -27.79 30.03 -4.85
C VAL A 78 -26.26 30.20 -4.82
N SER A 79 -25.80 31.11 -5.66
CA SER A 79 -24.40 31.49 -5.74
C SER A 79 -24.09 32.43 -4.59
N ASP A 80 -23.55 31.88 -3.51
CA ASP A 80 -22.73 32.64 -2.56
C ASP A 80 -21.24 32.40 -2.89
N PRO A 81 -20.59 33.21 -3.76
CA PRO A 81 -19.16 33.05 -4.08
C PRO A 81 -18.25 33.77 -3.06
N SER A 82 -18.64 33.87 -1.78
CA SER A 82 -17.92 34.68 -0.79
C SER A 82 -17.23 33.89 0.33
N GLY A 83 -17.15 32.57 0.23
CA GLY A 83 -16.44 31.73 1.20
C GLY A 83 -15.28 30.96 0.57
N ASP A 84 -14.05 31.37 0.88
CA ASP A 84 -12.89 30.49 1.01
C ASP A 84 -12.07 30.11 -0.25
N THR A 85 -11.61 31.11 -1.00
CA THR A 85 -10.52 30.91 -2.00
C THR A 85 -9.19 30.50 -1.37
N THR A 86 -8.97 30.79 -0.09
CA THR A 86 -7.72 30.50 0.62
C THR A 86 -7.54 29.00 0.85
N GLN A 87 -8.55 28.31 1.40
CA GLN A 87 -8.46 26.85 1.57
C GLN A 87 -8.30 26.11 0.24
N ASN A 88 -9.01 26.57 -0.81
CA ASN A 88 -8.88 26.00 -2.15
C ASN A 88 -7.46 26.13 -2.72
N LYS A 89 -6.69 27.14 -2.29
CA LYS A 89 -5.29 27.31 -2.70
C LYS A 89 -4.38 26.33 -1.96
N ASP A 90 -4.56 26.19 -0.65
CA ASP A 90 -3.75 25.27 0.16
C ASP A 90 -3.92 23.81 -0.29
N TYR A 91 -5.15 23.40 -0.65
CA TYR A 91 -5.40 22.08 -1.22
C TYR A 91 -4.73 21.88 -2.57
N ARG A 92 -4.65 22.90 -3.42
CA ARG A 92 -3.97 22.83 -4.72
C ARG A 92 -2.47 22.70 -4.53
N ASP A 93 -1.88 23.49 -3.65
CA ASP A 93 -0.46 23.46 -3.35
C ASP A 93 -0.05 22.09 -2.77
N LEU A 94 -0.89 21.50 -1.90
CA LEU A 94 -0.69 20.13 -1.40
C LEU A 94 -0.80 19.08 -2.51
N LEU A 95 -1.79 19.18 -3.40
CA LEU A 95 -1.95 18.24 -4.51
C LEU A 95 -0.77 18.29 -5.48
N ASP A 96 -0.23 19.47 -5.75
CA ASP A 96 0.92 19.63 -6.63
C ASP A 96 2.20 19.05 -5.99
N MET A 97 2.39 19.27 -4.69
CA MET A 97 3.47 18.64 -3.92
C MET A 97 3.39 17.11 -3.95
N LEU A 98 2.20 16.54 -3.72
CA LEU A 98 2.00 15.08 -3.74
C LEU A 98 2.25 14.50 -5.13
N LYS A 99 1.83 15.19 -6.20
CA LYS A 99 2.11 14.78 -7.58
C LYS A 99 3.60 14.79 -7.89
N GLU A 100 4.31 15.82 -7.45
CA GLU A 100 5.76 15.91 -7.62
C GLU A 100 6.46 14.73 -6.95
N GLN A 101 6.11 14.44 -5.68
CA GLN A 101 6.63 13.27 -4.96
C GLN A 101 6.33 11.96 -5.68
N LEU A 102 5.12 11.79 -6.19
CA LEU A 102 4.72 10.58 -6.90
C LEU A 102 5.55 10.40 -8.18
N SER A 103 5.79 11.49 -8.92
CA SER A 103 6.64 11.47 -10.12
C SER A 103 8.12 11.14 -9.82
N GLU A 104 8.65 11.63 -8.70
CA GLU A 104 10.02 11.33 -8.27
C GLU A 104 10.16 9.85 -7.90
N LYS A 105 9.21 9.31 -7.13
CA LYS A 105 9.17 7.89 -6.74
C LYS A 105 9.03 6.99 -7.96
N ASP A 106 8.20 7.36 -8.94
CA ASP A 106 8.08 6.64 -10.20
C ASP A 106 9.40 6.65 -11.00
N GLY A 107 10.15 7.75 -10.96
CA GLY A 107 11.50 7.83 -11.51
C GLY A 107 12.46 6.83 -10.86
N GLN A 108 12.51 6.82 -9.53
CA GLN A 108 13.35 5.89 -8.76
C GLN A 108 13.00 4.43 -9.04
N ILE A 109 11.71 4.11 -9.17
CA ILE A 109 11.24 2.76 -9.50
C ILE A 109 11.74 2.33 -10.88
N LYS A 110 11.71 3.22 -11.88
CA LYS A 110 12.23 2.93 -13.23
C LYS A 110 13.72 2.67 -13.22
N GLU A 111 14.51 3.48 -12.51
CA GLU A 111 15.95 3.28 -12.38
C GLU A 111 16.28 1.94 -11.72
N LEU A 112 15.60 1.62 -10.61
CA LEU A 112 15.77 0.33 -9.93
C LEU A 112 15.37 -0.84 -10.82
N HIS A 113 14.33 -0.70 -11.63
CA HIS A 113 13.91 -1.73 -12.58
C HIS A 113 15.00 -1.99 -13.63
N ILE A 114 15.59 -0.93 -14.20
CA ILE A 114 16.70 -1.04 -15.15
C ILE A 114 17.91 -1.72 -14.50
N LEU A 115 18.26 -1.34 -13.27
CA LEU A 115 19.38 -1.96 -12.54
C LEU A 115 19.12 -3.43 -12.23
N LEU A 116 17.90 -3.77 -11.80
CA LEU A 116 17.50 -5.14 -11.52
C LEU A 116 17.54 -5.99 -12.78
N GLN A 117 17.02 -5.47 -13.90
CA GLN A 117 17.06 -6.13 -15.20
C GLN A 117 18.50 -6.36 -15.65
N ALA A 118 19.36 -5.33 -15.57
CA ALA A 118 20.77 -5.45 -15.94
C ALA A 118 21.49 -6.50 -15.07
N ALA A 119 21.22 -6.53 -13.76
CA ALA A 119 21.78 -7.53 -12.85
C ALA A 119 21.29 -8.95 -13.18
N GLN A 120 20.01 -9.11 -13.52
CA GLN A 120 19.43 -10.39 -13.93
C GLN A 120 20.01 -10.87 -15.26
N GLU A 121 20.21 -9.99 -16.24
CA GLU A 121 20.88 -10.31 -17.49
C GLU A 121 22.33 -10.74 -17.28
N GLN A 122 23.07 -10.05 -16.40
CA GLN A 122 24.43 -10.44 -16.03
C GLN A 122 24.47 -11.81 -15.34
N ALA A 123 23.58 -12.05 -14.37
CA ALA A 123 23.45 -13.34 -13.71
C ALA A 123 23.07 -14.45 -14.71
N GLY A 124 22.13 -14.17 -15.61
CA GLY A 124 21.73 -15.07 -16.70
C GLY A 124 22.91 -15.43 -17.59
N ARG A 125 23.72 -14.44 -18.01
CA ARG A 125 24.95 -14.65 -18.81
C ARG A 125 25.99 -15.50 -18.08
N ILE A 126 26.22 -15.26 -16.78
CA ILE A 126 27.15 -16.06 -15.97
C ILE A 126 26.65 -17.51 -15.87
N LEU A 127 25.35 -17.71 -15.67
CA LEU A 127 24.73 -19.03 -15.57
C LEU A 127 24.71 -19.79 -16.91
N THR A 128 24.58 -19.11 -18.06
CA THR A 128 24.61 -19.76 -19.38
C THR A 128 26.01 -19.98 -19.93
N ALA A 129 26.99 -19.12 -19.62
CA ALA A 129 28.38 -19.30 -20.05
C ALA A 129 29.18 -20.29 -19.18
N GLY A 130 28.71 -20.56 -17.95
CA GLY A 130 29.32 -21.48 -17.00
C GLY A 130 28.68 -22.87 -17.01
N GLY A 131 28.91 -23.64 -18.08
CA GLY A 131 28.50 -25.04 -18.16
C GLY A 131 28.84 -25.84 -16.90
N GLU A 132 27.82 -26.50 -16.35
CA GLU A 132 27.85 -27.64 -15.44
C GLU A 132 29.16 -27.89 -14.66
N ARG A 133 29.38 -27.18 -13.56
CA ARG A 133 30.22 -27.71 -12.48
C ARG A 133 29.57 -27.47 -11.13
N ARG A 134 28.79 -28.48 -10.73
CA ARG A 134 28.38 -28.84 -9.36
C ARG A 134 29.06 -28.00 -8.27
N ARG A 135 28.42 -26.91 -7.83
CA ARG A 135 28.82 -26.25 -6.58
C ARG A 135 27.72 -26.49 -5.55
N ARG A 136 27.99 -27.45 -4.67
CA ARG A 136 27.27 -27.68 -3.41
C ARG A 136 27.27 -26.36 -2.64
N TRP A 137 26.14 -25.68 -2.66
CA TRP A 137 25.92 -24.44 -1.94
C TRP A 137 25.65 -24.83 -0.47
N TRP A 138 26.70 -24.76 0.35
CA TRP A 138 26.79 -24.33 1.78
C TRP A 138 25.69 -24.59 2.84
N TRP A 139 24.74 -25.51 2.70
CA TRP A 139 23.85 -25.85 3.84
C TRP A 139 24.57 -26.75 4.87
N PRO A 140 24.59 -26.41 6.18
CA PRO A 140 25.31 -27.16 7.22
C PRO A 140 24.45 -28.23 7.93
N PHE A 141 23.34 -28.67 7.34
CA PHE A 141 22.49 -29.72 7.92
C PHE A 141 22.45 -30.91 6.96
N GLY A 142 23.47 -31.76 7.06
CA GLY A 142 23.53 -33.07 6.42
C GLY A 142 23.91 -34.11 7.45
#